data_AF-A0A7J7LV44-F1
#
_entry.id   AF-A0A7J7LV44-F1
#
_cell.length_a   1.000
_cell.length_b   1.000
_cell.length_c   1.000
_cell.angle_alpha   90.00
_cell.angle_beta   90.00
_cell.angle_gamma   90.00
#
_symmetry.space_group_name_H-M   'P 1'
#
loop_
_entity.id
_entity.type
_entity.pdbx_description
1 polymer ?
#
loop_
_entity_poly.entity_id
_entity_poly.type
_entity_poly.pdbx_seq_one_letter_code
_entity_poly.pdbx_strand_id
1 'polypeptide(L)'
;MHKRVIHNGKLSYSTFNFQNTHTEILQRPHSSCTNKVASLINRGQSRQSILLFNQLQNKGTKPTDFLLSTVLKGCGNLEALQQGKQIHCMILKHGFNVDMIVMTSLVDMYSKCTCIEESRRVFDEMTDKDVIAMNTMVSGLCRCGLTMEAMGLFRNMSNRDIGSWNSLISGLVRNSEGVGALVLFREMQVEGVKANFLTMVSVLSVCADLAALVNGKQVHGMVIIHGFEMYRPIGNATLDMYAKCGCMDEASLCFGNIVSKNVISWTSLIIGFGKNGLGDEALKAFGQMEMKGVVPNKITFLGVLYACSHAGLVQEGLKHFNIMINTYCFTPMMEHYTCMVDLLARSGYLEQALEFIEKKMPVKPDAKLLTALLSSCYFHKNVELAKSVGKRLLELEPREAGAYMLLSNFYGQMGDLEGVAQVRRSMMDRGIRKEKACTWIEIDRRVHAFESGDKSHPLHRYIHNYLEVLIRKMKANGYVPDTSLVVQNVDEQTKEEMLLGHSEKLAIGLGLICTSPGARITIVKNLRVCVDCHSATMLISKIEGREIVARDLNRFHRFKDGVCSCGNHW
;
A
#
# COMPACT_ATOMS: atom_id res chain seq x y z
N MET A 1 -9.93 -20.05 -47.93
CA MET A 1 -11.12 -20.81 -48.38
C MET A 1 -11.95 -21.19 -47.16
N HIS A 2 -13.21 -20.76 -47.13
CA HIS A 2 -14.18 -21.04 -46.07
C HIS A 2 -14.53 -22.52 -45.96
N LYS A 3 -14.78 -23.01 -44.73
CA LYS A 3 -16.09 -23.57 -44.34
C LYS A 3 -16.22 -23.72 -42.82
N ARG A 4 -17.26 -23.08 -42.28
CA ARG A 4 -17.88 -23.36 -40.97
C ARG A 4 -18.66 -24.66 -41.07
N VAL A 5 -18.67 -25.48 -40.02
CA VAL A 5 -19.87 -26.21 -39.54
C VAL A 5 -19.82 -26.24 -38.01
N ILE A 6 -20.95 -25.87 -37.41
CA ILE A 6 -21.24 -25.86 -35.98
C ILE A 6 -22.17 -27.06 -35.71
N HIS A 7 -21.94 -27.89 -34.68
CA HIS A 7 -22.82 -27.98 -33.49
C HIS A 7 -22.46 -29.10 -32.50
N ASN A 8 -22.86 -28.81 -31.25
CA ASN A 8 -23.18 -29.67 -30.12
C ASN A 8 -22.04 -30.18 -29.23
N GLY A 9 -22.09 -29.67 -28.00
CA GLY A 9 -21.10 -29.88 -26.96
C GLY A 9 -21.30 -31.16 -26.17
N LYS A 10 -20.23 -31.51 -25.44
CA LYS A 10 -20.22 -31.97 -24.05
C LYS A 10 -18.77 -32.03 -23.59
N LEU A 11 -18.51 -31.49 -22.41
CA LEU A 11 -17.26 -31.65 -21.68
C LEU A 11 -17.09 -33.10 -21.27
N SER A 12 -15.91 -33.69 -21.53
CA SER A 12 -15.39 -34.79 -20.73
C SER A 12 -13.86 -34.75 -20.68
N TYR A 13 -13.32 -34.67 -19.47
CA TYR A 13 -11.91 -34.88 -19.19
C TYR A 13 -11.49 -36.28 -19.66
N SER A 14 -10.43 -36.36 -20.46
CA SER A 14 -9.74 -37.63 -20.72
C SER A 14 -8.23 -37.46 -20.51
N THR A 15 -7.72 -38.31 -19.63
CA THR A 15 -6.32 -38.64 -19.38
C THR A 15 -5.63 -39.09 -20.66
N PHE A 16 -4.55 -38.41 -21.06
CA PHE A 16 -3.67 -38.88 -22.13
C PHE A 16 -2.36 -39.44 -21.54
N ASN A 17 -2.23 -40.76 -21.69
CA ASN A 17 -0.99 -41.52 -21.55
C ASN A 17 -0.12 -41.28 -22.80
N PHE A 18 1.19 -41.12 -22.61
CA PHE A 18 2.17 -41.40 -23.67
C PHE A 18 3.31 -42.25 -23.10
N GLN A 19 3.26 -43.54 -23.43
CA GLN A 19 4.43 -44.40 -23.49
C GLN A 19 5.16 -44.16 -24.82
N ASN A 20 6.49 -44.25 -24.76
CA ASN A 20 7.43 -44.48 -25.85
C ASN A 20 7.66 -43.39 -26.88
N THR A 21 8.73 -42.62 -26.67
CA THR A 21 9.83 -42.52 -27.65
C THR A 21 11.15 -42.48 -26.89
N HIS A 22 11.78 -43.65 -26.78
CA HIS A 22 13.19 -43.81 -26.44
C HIS A 22 13.95 -43.85 -27.77
N THR A 23 14.94 -42.99 -27.97
CA THR A 23 16.37 -43.32 -28.21
C THR A 23 17.15 -42.09 -28.70
N GLU A 24 18.46 -42.15 -28.52
CA GLU A 24 19.50 -41.14 -28.84
C GLU A 24 19.71 -39.99 -27.86
N ILE A 25 20.24 -40.31 -26.66
CA ILE A 25 21.43 -39.61 -26.13
C ILE A 25 22.24 -40.65 -25.35
N LEU A 26 23.19 -41.31 -26.01
CA LEU A 26 24.21 -42.11 -25.36
C LEU A 26 25.52 -41.32 -25.33
N GLN A 27 26.07 -41.24 -24.12
CA GLN A 27 27.42 -40.81 -23.72
C GLN A 27 27.60 -39.34 -23.28
N ARG A 28 27.62 -39.20 -21.94
CA ARG A 28 27.98 -38.07 -21.01
C ARG A 28 26.79 -37.27 -20.41
N PRO A 29 26.33 -37.52 -19.15
CA PRO A 29 25.25 -36.65 -18.63
C PRO A 29 25.06 -36.42 -17.10
N HIS A 30 26.04 -36.48 -16.19
CA HIS A 30 25.75 -36.10 -14.78
C HIS A 30 25.66 -34.57 -14.56
N SER A 31 26.60 -33.79 -15.12
CA SER A 31 26.60 -32.31 -15.00
C SER A 31 25.54 -31.62 -15.87
N SER A 32 25.14 -32.25 -16.98
CA SER A 32 24.14 -31.66 -17.91
C SER A 32 22.74 -31.61 -17.31
N CYS A 33 22.36 -32.58 -16.47
CA CYS A 33 21.03 -32.67 -15.87
C CYS A 33 20.89 -31.76 -14.64
N THR A 34 21.92 -31.64 -13.81
CA THR A 34 21.94 -30.74 -12.64
C THR A 34 21.88 -29.27 -13.07
N ASN A 35 22.63 -28.90 -14.10
CA ASN A 35 22.57 -27.56 -14.69
C ASN A 35 21.19 -27.25 -15.30
N LYS A 36 20.49 -28.26 -15.81
CA LYS A 36 19.12 -28.11 -16.31
C LYS A 36 18.13 -27.80 -15.17
N VAL A 37 18.26 -28.47 -14.02
CA VAL A 37 17.47 -28.16 -12.81
C VAL A 37 17.71 -26.70 -12.38
N ALA A 38 18.97 -26.28 -12.28
CA ALA A 38 19.31 -24.89 -11.95
C ALA A 38 18.78 -23.88 -12.97
N SER A 39 18.88 -24.20 -14.26
CA SER A 39 18.32 -23.36 -15.33
C SER A 39 16.79 -23.22 -15.22
N LEU A 40 16.07 -24.25 -14.79
CA LEU A 40 14.61 -24.18 -14.61
C LEU A 40 14.25 -23.26 -13.44
N ILE A 41 14.97 -23.34 -12.32
CA ILE A 41 14.80 -22.40 -11.18
C ILE A 41 15.04 -20.96 -11.62
N ASN A 42 16.13 -20.70 -12.35
CA ASN A 42 16.47 -19.36 -12.81
C ASN A 42 15.45 -18.76 -13.79
N ARG A 43 14.69 -19.62 -14.49
CA ARG A 43 13.57 -19.21 -15.36
C ARG A 43 12.22 -19.12 -14.62
N GLY A 44 12.21 -19.26 -13.30
CA GLY A 44 10.99 -19.25 -12.48
C GLY A 44 10.13 -20.52 -12.62
N GLN A 45 10.64 -21.56 -13.28
CA GLN A 45 9.93 -22.82 -13.52
C GLN A 45 10.17 -23.82 -12.37
N SER A 46 9.98 -23.35 -11.12
CA SER A 46 10.26 -24.12 -9.90
C SER A 46 9.55 -25.46 -9.85
N ARG A 47 8.31 -25.54 -10.37
CA ARG A 47 7.54 -26.79 -10.39
C ARG A 47 8.16 -27.83 -11.30
N GLN A 48 8.60 -27.42 -12.49
CA GLN A 48 9.27 -28.31 -13.45
C GLN A 48 10.63 -28.77 -12.92
N SER A 49 11.35 -27.89 -12.21
CA SER A 49 12.60 -28.23 -11.54
C SER A 49 12.43 -29.36 -10.52
N ILE A 50 11.42 -29.27 -9.65
CA ILE A 50 11.14 -30.31 -8.64
C ILE A 50 10.73 -31.64 -9.31
N LEU A 51 9.92 -31.59 -10.38
CA LEU A 51 9.55 -32.78 -11.15
C LEU A 51 10.78 -33.45 -11.77
N LEU A 52 11.68 -32.67 -12.37
CA LEU A 52 12.92 -33.18 -12.94
C LEU A 52 13.82 -33.80 -11.87
N PHE A 53 13.92 -33.17 -10.69
CA PHE A 53 14.65 -33.74 -9.55
C PHE A 53 14.10 -35.11 -9.13
N ASN A 54 12.78 -35.26 -9.00
CA ASN A 54 12.16 -36.55 -8.67
C ASN A 54 12.46 -37.63 -9.72
N GLN A 55 12.48 -37.26 -11.01
CA GLN A 55 12.87 -38.19 -12.08
C GLN A 55 14.35 -38.61 -11.96
N LEU A 56 15.24 -37.68 -11.60
CA LEU A 56 16.66 -37.99 -11.41
C LEU A 56 16.89 -38.92 -10.21
N GLN A 57 16.13 -38.73 -9.12
CA GLN A 57 16.13 -39.62 -7.95
C GLN A 57 15.63 -41.02 -8.31
N ASN A 58 14.52 -41.13 -9.06
CA ASN A 58 13.99 -42.43 -9.51
C ASN A 58 14.96 -43.18 -10.43
N LYS A 59 15.84 -42.47 -11.14
CA LYS A 59 16.91 -43.04 -11.98
C LYS A 59 18.18 -43.42 -11.19
N GLY A 60 18.16 -43.29 -9.86
CA GLY A 60 19.30 -43.63 -9.00
C GLY A 60 20.44 -42.61 -9.03
N THR A 61 20.19 -41.38 -9.46
CA THR A 61 21.23 -40.33 -9.47
C THR A 61 21.57 -39.95 -8.03
N LYS A 62 22.85 -40.03 -7.64
CA LYS A 62 23.29 -39.62 -6.31
C LYS A 62 23.07 -38.12 -6.10
N PRO A 63 22.50 -37.67 -4.96
CA PRO A 63 22.37 -36.25 -4.64
C PRO A 63 23.74 -35.59 -4.51
N THR A 64 23.84 -34.33 -4.94
CA THR A 64 24.98 -33.45 -4.65
C THR A 64 24.50 -32.23 -3.88
N ASP A 65 25.40 -31.62 -3.12
CA ASP A 65 25.24 -30.32 -2.45
C ASP A 65 24.60 -29.24 -3.35
N PHE A 66 25.12 -29.05 -4.56
CA PHE A 66 24.61 -28.08 -5.54
C PHE A 66 23.19 -28.42 -6.00
N LEU A 67 22.88 -29.70 -6.21
CA LEU A 67 21.55 -30.13 -6.64
C LEU A 67 20.53 -29.94 -5.51
N LEU A 68 20.89 -30.31 -4.28
CA LEU A 68 20.02 -30.20 -3.11
C LEU A 68 19.71 -28.73 -2.78
N SER A 69 20.73 -27.87 -2.73
CA SER A 69 20.54 -26.41 -2.52
C SER A 69 19.67 -25.76 -3.61
N THR A 70 19.89 -26.13 -4.88
CA THR A 70 19.09 -25.64 -6.01
C THR A 70 17.61 -26.05 -5.89
N VAL A 71 17.34 -27.31 -5.55
CA VAL A 71 15.95 -27.81 -5.45
C VAL A 71 15.27 -27.26 -4.21
N LEU A 72 15.97 -27.09 -3.08
CA LEU A 72 15.46 -26.41 -1.88
C LEU A 72 15.00 -24.99 -2.20
N LYS A 73 15.78 -24.22 -2.99
CA LYS A 73 15.38 -22.90 -3.47
C LYS A 73 14.07 -22.98 -4.28
N GLY A 74 13.92 -24.00 -5.12
CA GLY A 74 12.68 -24.28 -5.85
C GLY A 74 11.50 -24.59 -4.94
N CYS A 75 11.71 -25.41 -3.91
CA CYS A 75 10.70 -25.71 -2.89
C CYS A 75 10.27 -24.45 -2.14
N GLY A 76 11.22 -23.61 -1.70
CA GLY A 76 10.93 -22.35 -1.03
C GLY A 76 10.15 -21.38 -1.93
N ASN A 77 10.49 -21.29 -3.22
CA ASN A 77 9.77 -20.44 -4.18
C ASN A 77 8.31 -20.85 -4.41
N LEU A 78 7.98 -22.14 -4.19
CA LEU A 78 6.61 -22.66 -4.30
C LEU A 78 5.93 -22.86 -2.95
N GLU A 79 6.61 -22.55 -1.85
CA GLU A 79 6.18 -22.86 -0.49
C GLU A 79 5.82 -24.36 -0.31
N ALA A 80 6.57 -25.22 -1.02
CA ALA A 80 6.35 -26.66 -1.11
C ALA A 80 6.97 -27.39 0.09
N LEU A 81 6.38 -27.19 1.28
CA LEU A 81 6.92 -27.67 2.56
C LEU A 81 7.17 -29.18 2.60
N GLN A 82 6.26 -29.99 2.05
CA GLN A 82 6.38 -31.45 2.09
C GLN A 82 7.58 -31.96 1.29
N GLN A 83 7.77 -31.41 0.09
CA GLN A 83 8.93 -31.70 -0.75
C GLN A 83 10.22 -31.20 -0.09
N GLY A 84 10.18 -30.04 0.54
CA GLY A 84 11.29 -29.52 1.34
C GLY A 84 11.70 -30.47 2.48
N LYS A 85 10.74 -31.01 3.23
CA LYS A 85 10.99 -32.00 4.30
C LYS A 85 11.59 -33.31 3.77
N GLN A 86 11.14 -33.78 2.60
CA GLN A 86 11.73 -34.96 1.96
C GLN A 86 13.20 -34.74 1.62
N ILE A 87 13.53 -33.56 1.09
CA ILE A 87 14.91 -33.18 0.77
C ILE A 87 15.74 -33.02 2.04
N HIS A 88 15.18 -32.46 3.11
CA HIS A 88 15.85 -32.41 4.43
C HIS A 88 16.24 -33.82 4.91
N CYS A 89 15.34 -34.80 4.84
CA CYS A 89 15.68 -36.19 5.19
C CYS A 89 16.81 -36.75 4.30
N MET A 90 16.85 -36.40 3.02
CA MET A 90 17.96 -36.79 2.13
C MET A 90 19.29 -36.16 2.53
N ILE A 91 19.29 -34.89 2.97
CA ILE A 91 20.47 -34.17 3.48
C ILE A 91 21.05 -34.91 4.67
N LEU A 92 20.21 -35.25 5.66
CA LEU A 92 20.62 -36.00 6.84
C LEU A 92 21.15 -37.40 6.48
N LYS A 93 20.43 -38.13 5.62
CA LYS A 93 20.80 -39.51 5.22
C LYS A 93 22.15 -39.60 4.50
N HIS A 94 22.52 -38.58 3.74
CA HIS A 94 23.76 -38.57 2.95
C HIS A 94 24.88 -37.74 3.59
N GLY A 95 24.68 -37.22 4.81
CA GLY A 95 25.70 -36.48 5.55
C GLY A 95 25.97 -35.07 5.03
N PHE A 96 25.03 -34.44 4.33
CA PHE A 96 25.16 -33.04 3.87
C PHE A 96 24.80 -32.01 4.95
N ASN A 97 24.51 -32.44 6.18
CA ASN A 97 24.13 -31.56 7.30
C ASN A 97 25.29 -30.73 7.85
N VAL A 98 26.52 -31.00 7.42
CA VAL A 98 27.72 -30.20 7.71
C VAL A 98 28.00 -29.15 6.62
N ASP A 99 27.30 -29.20 5.48
CA ASP A 99 27.51 -28.28 4.37
C ASP A 99 26.76 -26.96 4.60
N MET A 100 27.52 -25.86 4.73
CA MET A 100 26.99 -24.52 5.03
C MET A 100 25.98 -24.03 3.99
N ILE A 101 26.20 -24.30 2.70
CA ILE A 101 25.36 -23.80 1.60
C ILE A 101 24.03 -24.55 1.58
N VAL A 102 24.08 -25.88 1.76
CA VAL A 102 22.90 -26.74 1.83
C VAL A 102 22.05 -26.38 3.05
N MET A 103 22.67 -26.23 4.23
CA MET A 103 21.95 -25.88 5.46
C MET A 103 21.37 -24.46 5.39
N THR A 104 22.09 -23.48 4.84
CA THR A 104 21.55 -22.13 4.60
C THR A 104 20.37 -22.16 3.63
N SER A 105 20.44 -22.96 2.56
CA SER A 105 19.31 -23.14 1.62
C SER A 105 18.10 -23.80 2.29
N LEU A 106 18.34 -24.64 3.30
CA LEU A 106 17.30 -25.31 4.06
C LEU A 106 16.60 -24.34 5.03
N VAL A 107 17.36 -23.47 5.69
CA VAL A 107 16.83 -22.34 6.49
C VAL A 107 15.95 -21.44 5.61
N ASP A 108 16.43 -21.01 4.43
CA ASP A 108 15.64 -20.20 3.48
C ASP A 108 14.34 -20.91 3.06
N MET A 109 14.40 -22.21 2.77
CA MET A 109 13.24 -23.00 2.37
C MET A 109 12.18 -23.05 3.48
N TYR A 110 12.57 -23.39 4.72
CA TYR A 110 11.63 -23.44 5.84
C TYR A 110 11.06 -22.06 6.17
N SER A 111 11.91 -21.02 6.16
CA SER A 111 11.50 -19.63 6.33
C SER A 111 10.46 -19.21 5.29
N LYS A 112 10.67 -19.54 4.01
CA LYS A 112 9.70 -19.24 2.93
C LYS A 112 8.40 -19.99 3.07
N CYS A 113 8.44 -21.21 3.58
CA CYS A 113 7.26 -22.02 3.90
C CYS A 113 6.58 -21.61 5.23
N THR A 114 6.93 -20.47 5.82
CA THR A 114 6.38 -19.96 7.10
C THR A 114 6.56 -20.93 8.29
N CYS A 115 7.53 -21.85 8.21
CA CYS A 115 7.81 -22.84 9.24
C CYS A 115 9.05 -22.41 10.04
N ILE A 116 8.90 -21.31 10.79
CA ILE A 116 10.04 -20.64 11.44
C ILE A 116 10.72 -21.47 12.53
N GLU A 117 9.96 -22.32 13.23
CA GLU A 117 10.49 -23.22 14.26
C GLU A 117 11.51 -24.20 13.69
N GLU A 118 11.19 -24.85 12.56
CA GLU A 118 12.10 -25.78 11.89
C GLU A 118 13.29 -25.03 11.27
N SER A 119 13.04 -23.83 10.71
CA SER A 119 14.11 -22.96 10.23
C SER A 119 15.11 -22.60 11.34
N ARG A 120 14.61 -22.33 12.55
CA ARG A 120 15.45 -22.02 13.72
C ARG A 120 16.22 -23.23 14.18
N ARG A 121 15.59 -24.41 14.28
CA ARG A 121 16.29 -25.66 14.64
C ARG A 121 17.45 -25.95 13.71
N VAL A 122 17.19 -25.91 12.39
CA VAL A 122 18.23 -26.10 11.37
C VAL A 122 19.34 -25.06 11.52
N PHE A 123 18.99 -23.79 11.76
CA PHE A 123 19.97 -22.72 11.97
C PHE A 123 20.81 -22.96 13.23
N ASP A 124 20.19 -23.34 14.34
CA ASP A 124 20.87 -23.55 15.62
C ASP A 124 21.86 -24.72 15.56
N GLU A 125 21.52 -25.79 14.83
CA GLU A 125 22.38 -26.96 14.57
C GLU A 125 23.65 -26.65 13.74
N MET A 126 23.70 -25.53 13.03
CA MET A 126 24.88 -25.13 12.25
C MET A 126 26.03 -24.71 13.18
N THR A 127 27.21 -25.30 13.00
CA THR A 127 28.38 -25.08 13.90
C THR A 127 29.02 -23.70 13.75
N ASP A 128 29.24 -23.23 12.52
CA ASP A 128 29.89 -21.94 12.22
C ASP A 128 29.03 -21.08 11.29
N LYS A 129 28.03 -20.41 11.85
CA LYS A 129 27.08 -19.57 11.10
C LYS A 129 27.81 -18.38 10.47
N ASP A 130 27.97 -18.41 9.16
CA ASP A 130 28.53 -17.27 8.41
C ASP A 130 27.51 -16.12 8.27
N VAL A 131 27.97 -14.98 7.75
CA VAL A 131 27.12 -13.80 7.55
C VAL A 131 25.91 -14.10 6.63
N ILE A 132 26.04 -15.05 5.69
CA ILE A 132 24.98 -15.41 4.75
C ILE A 132 23.88 -16.20 5.47
N ALA A 133 24.25 -17.17 6.30
CA ALA A 133 23.34 -17.92 7.15
C ALA A 133 22.59 -16.98 8.11
N MET A 134 23.32 -16.06 8.77
CA MET A 134 22.72 -15.07 9.68
C MET A 134 21.73 -14.15 8.94
N ASN A 135 22.12 -13.63 7.77
CA ASN A 135 21.25 -12.79 6.93
C ASN A 135 19.99 -13.53 6.48
N THR A 136 20.13 -14.82 6.15
CA THR A 136 19.01 -15.69 5.77
C THR A 136 18.02 -15.85 6.92
N MET A 137 18.51 -16.10 8.14
CA MET A 137 17.68 -16.21 9.32
C MET A 137 17.00 -14.89 9.69
N VAL A 138 17.71 -13.75 9.62
CA VAL A 138 17.12 -12.40 9.80
C VAL A 138 15.96 -12.17 8.81
N SER A 139 16.18 -12.45 7.53
CA SER A 139 15.15 -12.31 6.49
C SER A 139 13.95 -13.22 6.72
N GLY A 140 14.21 -14.45 7.19
CA GLY A 140 13.20 -15.45 7.57
C GLY A 140 12.35 -15.02 8.75
N LEU A 141 12.97 -14.52 9.83
CA LEU A 141 12.27 -13.95 10.99
C LEU A 141 11.37 -12.79 10.59
N CYS A 142 11.90 -11.86 9.79
CA CYS A 142 11.10 -10.77 9.23
C CYS A 142 9.97 -11.29 8.31
N ARG A 143 10.06 -12.48 7.72
CA ARG A 143 8.99 -13.00 6.83
C ARG A 143 7.82 -13.51 7.65
N CYS A 144 8.11 -14.02 8.83
CA CYS A 144 7.14 -14.54 9.78
C CYS A 144 6.62 -13.46 10.75
N GLY A 145 6.94 -12.18 10.53
CA GLY A 145 6.51 -11.08 11.40
C GLY A 145 7.26 -10.95 12.73
N LEU A 146 8.34 -11.71 12.93
CA LEU A 146 9.14 -11.72 14.16
C LEU A 146 10.27 -10.69 14.09
N THR A 147 9.93 -9.43 13.86
CA THR A 147 10.89 -8.33 13.62
C THR A 147 11.75 -8.00 14.84
N MET A 148 11.21 -8.10 16.05
CA MET A 148 11.97 -7.90 17.29
C MET A 148 13.08 -8.94 17.45
N GLU A 149 12.80 -10.20 17.14
CA GLU A 149 13.81 -11.26 17.17
C GLU A 149 14.84 -11.09 16.05
N ALA A 150 14.40 -10.67 14.86
CA ALA A 150 15.29 -10.35 13.75
C ALA A 150 16.27 -9.23 14.11
N MET A 151 15.78 -8.17 14.76
CA MET A 151 16.59 -7.07 15.28
C MET A 151 17.57 -7.55 16.37
N GLY A 152 17.12 -8.42 17.28
CA GLY A 152 17.98 -9.03 18.29
C GLY A 152 19.13 -9.84 17.68
N LEU A 153 18.82 -10.71 16.70
CA LEU A 153 19.83 -11.49 15.99
C LEU A 153 20.82 -10.59 15.23
N PHE A 154 20.31 -9.58 14.53
CA PHE A 154 21.13 -8.60 13.81
C PHE A 154 22.10 -7.85 14.72
N ARG A 155 21.66 -7.44 15.91
CA ARG A 155 22.50 -6.76 16.91
C ARG A 155 23.59 -7.67 17.49
N ASN A 156 23.34 -8.98 17.53
CA ASN A 156 24.30 -9.97 18.03
C ASN A 156 25.29 -10.47 16.96
N MET A 157 25.17 -10.01 15.70
CA MET A 157 26.12 -10.36 14.64
C MET A 157 27.49 -9.72 14.91
N SER A 158 28.54 -10.54 14.95
CA SER A 158 29.93 -10.06 15.14
C SER A 158 30.44 -9.26 13.94
N ASN A 159 30.04 -9.65 12.73
CA ASN A 159 30.33 -8.96 11.48
C ASN A 159 29.03 -8.75 10.70
N ARG A 160 28.75 -7.50 10.34
CA ARG A 160 27.58 -7.11 9.54
C ARG A 160 28.04 -6.58 8.20
N ASP A 161 27.53 -7.17 7.12
CA ASP A 161 27.77 -6.69 5.78
C ASP A 161 26.58 -5.88 5.27
N ILE A 162 26.68 -5.33 4.06
CA ILE A 162 25.58 -4.61 3.43
C ILE A 162 24.33 -5.49 3.25
N GLY A 163 24.51 -6.80 3.12
CA GLY A 163 23.43 -7.79 3.07
C GLY A 163 22.66 -7.90 4.39
N SER A 164 23.34 -7.77 5.53
CA SER A 164 22.74 -7.76 6.87
C SER A 164 21.80 -6.56 7.02
N TRP A 165 22.28 -5.37 6.69
CA TRP A 165 21.48 -4.13 6.75
C TRP A 165 20.28 -4.20 5.80
N ASN A 166 20.49 -4.63 4.55
CA ASN A 166 19.41 -4.71 3.56
C ASN A 166 18.35 -5.75 3.94
N SER A 167 18.74 -6.88 4.52
CA SER A 167 17.81 -7.92 4.99
C SER A 167 16.87 -7.36 6.06
N LEU A 168 17.43 -6.66 7.07
CA LEU A 168 16.62 -6.11 8.15
C LEU A 168 15.82 -4.88 7.72
N ILE A 169 16.41 -3.93 6.99
CA ILE A 169 15.70 -2.74 6.47
C ILE A 169 14.50 -3.19 5.64
N SER A 170 14.70 -4.05 4.63
CA SER A 170 13.61 -4.54 3.76
C SER A 170 12.60 -5.39 4.53
N GLY A 171 13.07 -6.14 5.53
CA GLY A 171 12.22 -6.89 6.46
C GLY A 171 11.29 -5.99 7.27
N LEU A 172 11.80 -4.88 7.81
CA LEU A 172 11.00 -3.88 8.53
C LEU A 172 9.99 -3.20 7.59
N VAL A 173 10.40 -2.83 6.36
CA VAL A 173 9.49 -2.27 5.35
C VAL A 173 8.31 -3.22 5.10
N ARG A 174 8.59 -4.52 4.89
CA ARG A 174 7.56 -5.54 4.63
C ARG A 174 6.56 -5.68 5.77
N ASN A 175 6.97 -5.45 7.02
CA ASN A 175 6.11 -5.52 8.20
C ASN A 175 5.46 -4.18 8.56
N SER A 176 5.47 -3.20 7.64
CA SER A 176 4.93 -1.85 7.87
C SER A 176 5.62 -1.08 9.00
N GLU A 177 6.85 -1.45 9.37
CA GLU A 177 7.64 -0.78 10.42
C GLU A 177 8.57 0.30 9.83
N GLY A 178 7.99 1.23 9.07
CA GLY A 178 8.75 2.24 8.32
C GLY A 178 9.65 3.13 9.20
N VAL A 179 9.20 3.53 10.39
CA VAL A 179 10.00 4.37 11.29
C VAL A 179 11.27 3.64 11.74
N GLY A 180 11.13 2.35 12.10
CA GLY A 180 12.27 1.50 12.46
C GLY A 180 13.26 1.36 11.30
N ALA A 181 12.76 1.22 10.07
CA ALA A 181 13.61 1.16 8.87
C ALA A 181 14.42 2.46 8.64
N LEU A 182 13.83 3.65 8.87
CA LEU A 182 14.55 4.93 8.77
C LEU A 182 15.60 5.11 9.87
N VAL A 183 15.31 4.67 11.09
CA VAL A 183 16.29 4.68 12.20
C VAL A 183 17.47 3.77 11.86
N LEU A 184 17.20 2.56 11.40
CA LEU A 184 18.24 1.60 11.02
C LEU A 184 19.07 2.08 9.82
N PHE A 185 18.45 2.74 8.85
CA PHE A 185 19.18 3.38 7.75
C PHE A 185 20.11 4.50 8.24
N ARG A 186 19.68 5.29 9.22
CA ARG A 186 20.55 6.30 9.84
C ARG A 186 21.71 5.68 10.60
N GLU A 187 21.47 4.59 11.35
CA GLU A 187 22.52 3.82 12.03
C GLU A 187 23.55 3.29 11.03
N MET A 188 23.10 2.69 9.92
CA MET A 188 23.96 2.23 8.82
C MET A 188 24.90 3.34 8.32
N GLN A 189 24.39 4.56 8.17
CA GLN A 189 25.17 5.72 7.73
C GLN A 189 26.17 6.19 8.79
N VAL A 190 25.78 6.20 10.07
CA VAL A 190 26.65 6.58 11.19
C VAL A 190 27.81 5.60 11.34
N GLU A 191 27.56 4.30 11.09
CA GLU A 191 28.60 3.26 11.06
C GLU A 191 29.46 3.30 9.78
N GLY A 192 29.23 4.27 8.87
CA GLY A 192 30.03 4.44 7.66
C GLY A 192 29.78 3.39 6.57
N VAL A 193 28.71 2.60 6.69
CA VAL A 193 28.36 1.58 5.70
C VAL A 193 27.69 2.25 4.51
N LYS A 194 28.31 2.15 3.32
CA LYS A 194 27.78 2.75 2.10
C LYS A 194 26.51 2.04 1.64
N ALA A 195 25.40 2.78 1.56
CA ALA A 195 24.14 2.28 1.02
C ALA A 195 24.27 1.90 -0.46
N ASN A 196 23.65 0.79 -0.85
CA ASN A 196 23.61 0.37 -2.26
C ASN A 196 22.23 0.61 -2.88
N PHE A 197 22.12 0.22 -4.15
CA PHE A 197 20.88 0.29 -4.92
C PHE A 197 19.65 -0.27 -4.17
N LEU A 198 19.78 -1.45 -3.53
CA LEU A 198 18.67 -2.09 -2.81
C LEU A 198 18.27 -1.29 -1.57
N THR A 199 19.26 -0.78 -0.82
CA THR A 199 19.02 0.10 0.32
C THR A 199 18.20 1.32 -0.10
N MET A 200 18.59 2.00 -1.18
CA MET A 200 17.91 3.22 -1.64
C MET A 200 16.47 2.96 -2.06
N VAL A 201 16.19 1.86 -2.78
CA VAL A 201 14.82 1.49 -3.16
C VAL A 201 13.95 1.27 -1.93
N SER A 202 14.43 0.48 -0.95
CA SER A 202 13.69 0.20 0.28
C SER A 202 13.43 1.46 1.09
N VAL A 203 14.43 2.32 1.27
CA VAL A 203 14.28 3.56 2.04
C VAL A 203 13.37 4.57 1.32
N LEU A 204 13.44 4.68 -0.01
CA LEU A 204 12.51 5.51 -0.79
C LEU A 204 11.06 5.03 -0.64
N SER A 205 10.81 3.71 -0.68
CA SER A 205 9.46 3.17 -0.47
C SER A 205 8.92 3.50 0.92
N VAL A 206 9.77 3.45 1.96
CA VAL A 206 9.39 3.85 3.33
C VAL A 206 9.05 5.34 3.40
N CYS A 207 9.86 6.20 2.76
CA CYS A 207 9.57 7.62 2.69
C CYS A 207 8.23 7.89 1.99
N ALA A 208 7.93 7.13 0.93
CA ALA A 208 6.67 7.20 0.21
C ALA A 208 5.47 6.83 1.11
N ASP A 209 5.56 5.70 1.80
CA ASP A 209 4.47 5.18 2.63
C ASP A 209 4.20 6.09 3.85
N LEU A 210 5.26 6.60 4.49
CA LEU A 210 5.18 7.53 5.61
C LEU A 210 4.89 8.99 5.20
N ALA A 211 4.82 9.30 3.90
CA ALA A 211 4.76 10.68 3.41
C ALA A 211 5.97 11.56 3.83
N ALA A 212 7.11 10.95 4.17
CA ALA A 212 8.28 11.63 4.73
C ALA A 212 9.10 12.35 3.64
N LEU A 213 8.58 13.47 3.13
CA LEU A 213 9.16 14.21 2.00
C LEU A 213 10.59 14.68 2.26
N VAL A 214 10.90 15.14 3.48
CA VAL A 214 12.25 15.63 3.82
C VAL A 214 13.29 14.50 3.73
N ASN A 215 12.99 13.35 4.34
CA ASN A 215 13.83 12.15 4.22
C ASN A 215 13.92 11.68 2.76
N GLY A 216 12.80 11.67 2.04
CA GLY A 216 12.75 11.31 0.62
C GLY A 216 13.64 12.17 -0.27
N LYS A 217 13.65 13.49 -0.05
CA LYS A 217 14.55 14.43 -0.76
C LYS A 217 16.02 14.18 -0.44
N GLN A 218 16.37 13.89 0.81
CA GLN A 218 17.75 13.55 1.19
C GLN A 218 18.22 12.26 0.50
N VAL A 219 17.36 11.25 0.48
CA VAL A 219 17.64 9.95 -0.18
C VAL A 219 17.73 10.11 -1.69
N HIS A 220 16.87 10.91 -2.31
CA HIS A 220 16.98 11.23 -3.74
C HIS A 220 18.28 11.98 -4.07
N GLY A 221 18.72 12.91 -3.21
CA GLY A 221 20.04 13.54 -3.35
C GLY A 221 21.17 12.51 -3.31
N MET A 222 21.11 11.53 -2.40
CA MET A 222 22.06 10.42 -2.36
C MET A 222 22.00 9.56 -3.62
N VAL A 223 20.80 9.28 -4.16
CA VAL A 223 20.63 8.56 -5.43
C VAL A 223 21.41 9.24 -6.55
N ILE A 224 21.28 10.56 -6.69
CA ILE A 224 21.99 11.35 -7.72
C ILE A 224 23.51 11.31 -7.50
N ILE A 225 23.96 11.54 -6.26
CA ILE A 225 25.40 11.57 -5.93
C ILE A 225 26.08 10.23 -6.23
N HIS A 226 25.38 9.12 -6.04
CA HIS A 226 25.93 7.78 -6.29
C HIS A 226 25.69 7.27 -7.72
N GLY A 227 25.09 8.07 -8.61
CA GLY A 227 24.82 7.68 -10.00
C GLY A 227 23.72 6.62 -10.15
N PHE A 228 22.84 6.50 -9.16
CA PHE A 228 21.80 5.49 -9.13
C PHE A 228 20.54 5.87 -9.91
N GLU A 229 20.39 7.13 -10.28
CA GLU A 229 19.25 7.67 -11.05
C GLU A 229 19.09 7.03 -12.43
N MET A 230 20.18 6.47 -12.98
CA MET A 230 20.16 5.73 -14.24
C MET A 230 19.38 4.41 -14.17
N TYR A 231 19.19 3.85 -12.97
CA TYR A 231 18.53 2.56 -12.80
C TYR A 231 17.01 2.72 -12.68
N ARG A 232 16.28 2.13 -13.63
CA ARG A 232 14.81 2.20 -13.71
C ARG A 232 14.08 1.91 -12.38
N PRO A 233 14.40 0.87 -11.57
CA PRO A 233 13.63 0.61 -10.37
C PRO A 233 13.81 1.69 -9.29
N ILE A 234 14.98 2.36 -9.23
CA ILE A 234 15.15 3.54 -8.38
C ILE A 234 14.35 4.71 -8.94
N GLY A 235 14.41 4.97 -10.25
CA GLY A 235 13.57 6.00 -10.87
C GLY A 235 12.07 5.82 -10.57
N ASN A 236 11.57 4.57 -10.60
CA ASN A 236 10.21 4.23 -10.20
C ASN A 236 9.95 4.48 -8.69
N ALA A 237 10.89 4.13 -7.81
CA ALA A 237 10.78 4.36 -6.37
C ALA A 237 10.80 5.85 -6.02
N THR A 238 11.65 6.65 -6.68
CA THR A 238 11.71 8.10 -6.53
C THR A 238 10.43 8.77 -7.02
N LEU A 239 9.90 8.32 -8.17
CA LEU A 239 8.59 8.73 -8.69
C LEU A 239 7.47 8.45 -7.68
N ASP A 240 7.38 7.21 -7.17
CA ASP A 240 6.35 6.82 -6.19
C ASP A 240 6.48 7.62 -4.89
N MET A 241 7.70 7.87 -4.43
CA MET A 241 7.98 8.69 -3.25
C MET A 241 7.43 10.11 -3.39
N TYR A 242 7.77 10.83 -4.47
CA TYR A 242 7.23 12.18 -4.66
C TYR A 242 5.72 12.19 -4.84
N ALA A 243 5.17 11.22 -5.59
CA ALA A 243 3.72 11.11 -5.80
C ALA A 243 2.96 10.88 -4.48
N LYS A 244 3.44 9.96 -3.62
CA LYS A 244 2.87 9.68 -2.29
C LYS A 244 3.24 10.73 -1.23
N CYS A 245 4.08 11.71 -1.56
CA CYS A 245 4.31 12.92 -0.76
C CYS A 245 3.55 14.15 -1.30
N GLY A 246 2.65 13.97 -2.27
CA GLY A 246 1.84 15.05 -2.83
C GLY A 246 2.59 16.01 -3.77
N CYS A 247 3.80 15.64 -4.21
CA CYS A 247 4.69 16.46 -5.03
C CYS A 247 4.65 15.99 -6.50
N MET A 248 3.51 16.18 -7.16
CA MET A 248 3.29 15.64 -8.52
C MET A 248 4.13 16.30 -9.60
N ASP A 249 4.58 17.54 -9.39
CA ASP A 249 5.46 18.25 -10.32
C ASP A 249 6.85 17.58 -10.33
N GLU A 250 7.43 17.33 -9.16
CA GLU A 250 8.69 16.59 -9.01
C GLU A 250 8.55 15.11 -9.43
N ALA A 251 7.41 14.48 -9.15
CA ALA A 251 7.10 13.13 -9.61
C ALA A 251 7.15 13.06 -11.15
N SER A 252 6.52 14.02 -11.83
CA SER A 252 6.49 14.09 -13.30
C SER A 252 7.88 14.33 -13.90
N LEU A 253 8.72 15.13 -13.25
CA LEU A 253 10.13 15.30 -13.63
C LEU A 253 10.91 13.99 -13.50
N CYS A 254 10.76 13.28 -12.37
CA CYS A 254 11.39 11.97 -12.17
C CYS A 254 10.94 10.96 -13.24
N PHE A 255 9.64 10.93 -13.56
CA PHE A 255 9.11 10.12 -14.65
C PHE A 255 9.75 10.48 -16.00
N GLY A 256 9.89 11.77 -16.30
CA GLY A 256 10.57 12.28 -17.48
C GLY A 256 11.97 11.67 -17.64
N ASN A 257 12.75 11.67 -16.56
CA ASN A 257 14.13 11.18 -16.50
C ASN A 257 14.29 9.65 -16.61
N ILE A 258 13.21 8.87 -16.47
CA ILE A 258 13.28 7.42 -16.69
C ILE A 258 13.45 7.15 -18.19
N VAL A 259 14.66 6.72 -18.59
CA VAL A 259 15.04 6.47 -20.00
C VAL A 259 14.09 5.48 -20.69
N SER A 260 13.84 4.34 -20.05
CA SER A 260 12.97 3.29 -20.58
C SER A 260 11.85 3.04 -19.57
N LYS A 261 10.66 3.55 -19.86
CA LYS A 261 9.48 3.45 -18.98
C LYS A 261 8.83 2.08 -19.18
N ASN A 262 8.58 1.37 -18.08
CA ASN A 262 7.85 0.09 -18.11
C ASN A 262 6.44 0.27 -17.53
N VAL A 263 5.67 -0.83 -17.46
CA VAL A 263 4.34 -0.83 -16.83
C VAL A 263 4.37 -0.21 -15.44
N ILE A 264 5.39 -0.50 -14.62
CA ILE A 264 5.52 0.05 -13.27
C ILE A 264 5.67 1.58 -13.30
N SER A 265 6.53 2.13 -14.17
CA SER A 265 6.71 3.58 -14.30
C SER A 265 5.39 4.30 -14.61
N TRP A 266 4.62 3.77 -15.58
CA TRP A 266 3.34 4.35 -15.98
C TRP A 266 2.27 4.17 -14.90
N THR A 267 2.16 2.98 -14.33
CA THR A 267 1.20 2.69 -13.25
C THR A 267 1.43 3.60 -12.04
N SER A 268 2.69 3.79 -11.62
CA SER A 268 3.03 4.70 -10.50
C SER A 268 2.61 6.15 -10.80
N LEU A 269 2.83 6.64 -12.03
CA LEU A 269 2.42 7.98 -12.44
C LEU A 269 0.89 8.14 -12.43
N ILE A 270 0.15 7.19 -13.00
CA ILE A 270 -1.31 7.20 -13.09
C ILE A 270 -1.94 7.17 -11.69
N ILE A 271 -1.47 6.26 -10.82
CA ILE A 271 -1.91 6.18 -9.42
C ILE A 271 -1.58 7.48 -8.68
N GLY A 272 -0.38 8.03 -8.91
CA GLY A 272 0.04 9.31 -8.35
C GLY A 272 -0.92 10.43 -8.67
N PHE A 273 -1.26 10.61 -9.95
CA PHE A 273 -2.26 11.59 -10.38
C PHE A 273 -3.63 11.35 -9.73
N GLY A 274 -4.13 10.11 -9.73
CA GLY A 274 -5.43 9.77 -9.14
C GLY A 274 -5.53 10.04 -7.63
N LYS A 275 -4.49 9.69 -6.86
CA LYS A 275 -4.43 9.98 -5.41
C LYS A 275 -4.34 11.48 -5.10
N ASN A 276 -3.83 12.27 -6.05
CA ASN A 276 -3.70 13.72 -5.93
C ASN A 276 -4.90 14.51 -6.50
N GLY A 277 -5.96 13.82 -6.92
CA GLY A 277 -7.17 14.44 -7.48
C GLY A 277 -7.01 14.93 -8.93
N LEU A 278 -5.90 14.60 -9.59
CA LEU A 278 -5.60 15.03 -10.95
C LEU A 278 -6.12 13.99 -11.97
N GLY A 279 -7.44 13.78 -11.97
CA GLY A 279 -8.11 12.72 -12.73
C GLY A 279 -7.82 12.76 -14.24
N ASP A 280 -7.94 13.95 -14.85
CA ASP A 280 -7.69 14.14 -16.28
C ASP A 280 -6.24 13.85 -16.66
N GLU A 281 -5.28 14.25 -15.82
CA GLU A 281 -3.85 13.96 -16.06
C GLU A 281 -3.56 12.45 -15.96
N ALA A 282 -4.26 11.74 -15.07
CA ALA A 282 -4.17 10.27 -15.00
C ALA A 282 -4.69 9.60 -16.28
N LEU A 283 -5.82 10.07 -16.82
CA LEU A 283 -6.38 9.55 -18.08
C LEU A 283 -5.49 9.87 -19.28
N LYS A 284 -4.92 11.09 -19.35
CA LYS A 284 -3.92 11.46 -20.36
C LYS A 284 -2.69 10.54 -20.29
N ALA A 285 -2.18 10.30 -19.09
CA ALA A 285 -1.04 9.39 -18.88
C ALA A 285 -1.37 7.95 -19.30
N PHE A 286 -2.57 7.46 -19.01
CA PHE A 286 -3.05 6.15 -19.47
C PHE A 286 -3.10 6.07 -21.00
N GLY A 287 -3.68 7.06 -21.67
CA GLY A 287 -3.69 7.11 -23.15
C GLY A 287 -2.28 7.13 -23.75
N GLN A 288 -1.34 7.87 -23.14
CA GLN A 288 0.06 7.88 -23.57
C GLN A 288 0.76 6.52 -23.36
N MET A 289 0.45 5.82 -22.28
CA MET A 289 0.94 4.46 -22.02
C MET A 289 0.53 3.51 -23.14
N GLU A 290 -0.75 3.54 -23.54
CA GLU A 290 -1.29 2.72 -24.62
C GLU A 290 -0.67 3.09 -25.98
N MET A 291 -0.56 4.39 -26.30
CA MET A 291 0.06 4.86 -27.54
C MET A 291 1.53 4.41 -27.68
N LYS A 292 2.26 4.27 -26.57
CA LYS A 292 3.63 3.75 -26.57
C LYS A 292 3.72 2.23 -26.55
N GLY A 293 2.60 1.52 -26.69
CA GLY A 293 2.54 0.06 -26.73
C GLY A 293 2.86 -0.60 -25.38
N VAL A 294 2.81 0.12 -24.27
CA VAL A 294 3.02 -0.46 -22.94
C VAL A 294 1.69 -1.02 -22.46
N VAL A 295 1.58 -2.35 -22.38
CA VAL A 295 0.33 -3.05 -22.03
C VAL A 295 -0.06 -2.78 -20.56
N PRO A 296 -1.25 -2.20 -20.29
CA PRO A 296 -1.78 -2.04 -18.94
C PRO A 296 -2.01 -3.37 -18.24
N ASN A 297 -1.86 -3.37 -16.91
CA ASN A 297 -2.21 -4.50 -16.05
C ASN A 297 -3.38 -4.14 -15.12
N LYS A 298 -3.84 -5.12 -14.31
CA LYS A 298 -4.92 -4.91 -13.33
C LYS A 298 -4.67 -3.71 -12.41
N ILE A 299 -3.44 -3.53 -11.95
CA ILE A 299 -3.07 -2.41 -11.06
C ILE A 299 -3.13 -1.06 -11.78
N THR A 300 -2.85 -1.03 -13.08
CA THR A 300 -2.98 0.18 -13.91
C THR A 300 -4.44 0.62 -14.01
N PHE A 301 -5.35 -0.32 -14.28
CA PHE A 301 -6.78 -0.04 -14.31
C PHE A 301 -7.31 0.37 -12.94
N LEU A 302 -6.82 -0.22 -11.85
CA LEU A 302 -7.13 0.27 -10.51
C LEU A 302 -6.77 1.75 -10.33
N GLY A 303 -5.58 2.16 -10.79
CA GLY A 303 -5.17 3.57 -10.79
C GLY A 303 -6.08 4.49 -11.60
N VAL A 304 -6.51 4.06 -12.78
CA VAL A 304 -7.46 4.80 -13.63
C VAL A 304 -8.82 4.95 -12.95
N LEU A 305 -9.35 3.88 -12.36
CA LEU A 305 -10.64 3.91 -11.67
C LEU A 305 -10.60 4.76 -10.40
N TYR A 306 -9.49 4.72 -9.65
CA TYR A 306 -9.26 5.65 -8.54
C TYR A 306 -9.29 7.10 -9.00
N ALA A 307 -8.60 7.41 -10.11
CA ALA A 307 -8.57 8.74 -10.68
C ALA A 307 -9.98 9.21 -11.10
N CYS A 308 -10.77 8.32 -11.73
CA CYS A 308 -12.14 8.61 -12.10
C CYS A 308 -13.02 8.85 -10.87
N SER A 309 -12.95 7.99 -9.84
CA SER A 309 -13.72 8.14 -8.59
C SER A 309 -13.45 9.48 -7.92
N HIS A 310 -12.18 9.82 -7.75
CA HIS A 310 -11.79 11.04 -7.06
C HIS A 310 -12.12 12.32 -7.86
N ALA A 311 -12.16 12.25 -9.19
CA ALA A 311 -12.51 13.38 -10.05
C ALA A 311 -14.00 13.42 -10.46
N GLY A 312 -14.82 12.46 -10.01
CA GLY A 312 -16.25 12.38 -10.39
C GLY A 312 -16.48 12.04 -11.87
N LEU A 313 -15.52 11.42 -12.56
CA LEU A 313 -15.58 11.11 -13.99
C LEU A 313 -16.35 9.79 -14.24
N VAL A 314 -17.66 9.80 -13.97
CA VAL A 314 -18.51 8.58 -14.00
C VAL A 314 -18.45 7.85 -15.35
N GLN A 315 -18.56 8.58 -16.45
CA GLN A 315 -18.59 7.99 -17.79
C GLN A 315 -17.25 7.34 -18.15
N GLU A 316 -16.13 8.00 -17.86
CA GLU A 316 -14.81 7.44 -18.11
C GLU A 316 -14.52 6.24 -17.20
N GLY A 317 -14.96 6.28 -15.94
CA GLY A 317 -14.84 5.13 -15.02
C GLY A 317 -15.59 3.89 -15.54
N LEU A 318 -16.84 4.04 -15.97
CA LEU A 318 -17.64 2.95 -16.57
C LEU A 318 -16.99 2.42 -17.86
N LYS A 319 -16.52 3.31 -18.72
CA LYS A 319 -15.83 2.96 -19.97
C LYS A 319 -14.56 2.15 -19.70
N HIS A 320 -13.67 2.64 -18.83
CA HIS A 320 -12.41 1.95 -18.54
C HIS A 320 -12.61 0.63 -17.78
N PHE A 321 -13.62 0.53 -16.91
CA PHE A 321 -14.00 -0.74 -16.29
C PHE A 321 -14.45 -1.78 -17.33
N ASN A 322 -15.25 -1.37 -18.31
CA ASN A 322 -15.68 -2.26 -19.40
C ASN A 322 -14.51 -2.64 -20.33
N ILE A 323 -13.59 -1.72 -20.64
CA ILE A 323 -12.38 -2.02 -21.44
C ILE A 323 -11.51 -3.05 -20.71
N MET A 324 -11.31 -2.90 -19.40
CA MET A 324 -10.55 -3.85 -18.58
C MET A 324 -11.07 -5.29 -18.71
N ILE A 325 -12.40 -5.46 -18.67
CA ILE A 325 -13.04 -6.78 -18.71
C ILE A 325 -13.12 -7.31 -20.13
N ASN A 326 -13.62 -6.51 -21.07
CA ASN A 326 -14.00 -6.98 -22.40
C ASN A 326 -12.84 -6.98 -23.39
N THR A 327 -11.91 -6.03 -23.27
CA THR A 327 -10.77 -5.88 -24.18
C THR A 327 -9.52 -6.56 -23.62
N TYR A 328 -9.20 -6.32 -22.35
CA TYR A 328 -8.00 -6.88 -21.71
C TYR A 328 -8.26 -8.22 -21.00
N CYS A 329 -9.52 -8.69 -20.95
CA CYS A 329 -9.92 -9.96 -20.35
C CYS A 329 -9.46 -10.14 -18.89
N PHE A 330 -9.35 -9.05 -18.14
CA PHE A 330 -8.98 -9.11 -16.73
C PHE A 330 -10.21 -9.37 -15.86
N THR A 331 -10.11 -10.37 -14.98
CA THR A 331 -11.06 -10.54 -13.87
C THR A 331 -10.85 -9.41 -12.85
N PRO A 332 -11.89 -8.62 -12.52
CA PRO A 332 -11.77 -7.54 -11.55
C PRO A 332 -11.46 -8.07 -10.14
N MET A 333 -10.69 -7.29 -9.37
CA MET A 333 -10.42 -7.51 -7.95
C MET A 333 -11.45 -6.73 -7.12
N MET A 334 -11.51 -7.01 -5.81
CA MET A 334 -12.43 -6.35 -4.90
C MET A 334 -12.27 -4.82 -4.95
N GLU A 335 -11.02 -4.36 -5.03
CA GLU A 335 -10.65 -2.95 -5.10
C GLU A 335 -11.19 -2.24 -6.34
N HIS A 336 -11.32 -2.93 -7.48
CA HIS A 336 -11.94 -2.36 -8.67
C HIS A 336 -13.43 -2.10 -8.45
N TYR A 337 -14.13 -3.06 -7.83
CA TYR A 337 -15.55 -2.89 -7.51
C TYR A 337 -15.76 -1.78 -6.48
N THR A 338 -14.90 -1.71 -5.46
CA THR A 338 -14.91 -0.62 -4.47
C THR A 338 -14.76 0.75 -5.14
N CYS A 339 -13.84 0.90 -6.09
CA CYS A 339 -13.69 2.17 -6.83
C CYS A 339 -14.93 2.51 -7.67
N MET A 340 -15.56 1.53 -8.33
CA MET A 340 -16.77 1.75 -9.12
C MET A 340 -17.97 2.16 -8.27
N VAL A 341 -18.15 1.50 -7.12
CA VAL A 341 -19.22 1.83 -6.18
C VAL A 341 -18.97 3.20 -5.55
N ASP A 342 -17.74 3.51 -5.15
CA ASP A 342 -17.36 4.83 -4.62
C ASP A 342 -17.65 5.93 -5.64
N LEU A 343 -17.26 5.73 -6.91
CA LEU A 343 -17.50 6.66 -8.01
C LEU A 343 -19.00 6.94 -8.22
N LEU A 344 -19.82 5.89 -8.32
CA LEU A 344 -21.27 6.01 -8.55
C LEU A 344 -21.95 6.65 -7.34
N ALA A 345 -21.64 6.17 -6.13
CA ALA A 345 -22.31 6.58 -4.92
C ALA A 345 -22.02 8.04 -4.57
N ARG A 346 -20.77 8.51 -4.71
CA ARG A 346 -20.39 9.92 -4.46
C ARG A 346 -20.93 10.88 -5.50
N SER A 347 -21.19 10.38 -6.70
CA SER A 347 -21.82 11.15 -7.78
C SER A 347 -23.35 11.17 -7.67
N GLY A 348 -23.93 10.62 -6.59
CA GLY A 348 -25.38 10.60 -6.34
C GLY A 348 -26.14 9.47 -7.02
N TYR A 349 -25.47 8.60 -7.79
CA TYR A 349 -26.09 7.46 -8.48
C TYR A 349 -26.23 6.24 -7.55
N LEU A 350 -26.84 6.41 -6.37
CA LEU A 350 -26.95 5.36 -5.35
C LEU A 350 -27.68 4.10 -5.85
N GLU A 351 -28.76 4.27 -6.62
CA GLU A 351 -29.50 3.13 -7.19
C GLU A 351 -28.64 2.33 -8.17
N GLN A 352 -27.88 3.01 -9.04
CA GLN A 352 -26.96 2.35 -9.96
C GLN A 352 -25.81 1.66 -9.21
N ALA A 353 -25.34 2.25 -8.11
CA ALA A 353 -24.33 1.63 -7.25
C ALA A 353 -24.85 0.32 -6.63
N LEU A 354 -26.12 0.28 -6.20
CA LEU A 354 -26.76 -0.94 -5.70
C LEU A 354 -26.96 -1.98 -6.80
N GLU A 355 -27.48 -1.55 -7.96
CA GLU A 355 -27.63 -2.45 -9.11
C GLU A 355 -26.28 -3.04 -9.52
N PHE A 356 -25.21 -2.26 -9.47
CA PHE A 356 -23.85 -2.73 -9.75
C PHE A 356 -23.42 -3.80 -8.73
N ILE A 357 -23.68 -3.60 -7.44
CA ILE A 357 -23.39 -4.59 -6.39
C ILE A 357 -24.18 -5.88 -6.61
N GLU A 358 -25.48 -5.77 -6.93
CA GLU A 358 -26.37 -6.93 -7.04
C GLU A 358 -26.18 -7.72 -8.33
N LYS A 359 -25.99 -7.02 -9.46
CA LYS A 359 -26.01 -7.64 -10.80
C LYS A 359 -24.63 -7.80 -11.44
N LYS A 360 -23.62 -7.01 -11.05
CA LYS A 360 -22.29 -7.01 -11.70
C LYS A 360 -21.18 -7.62 -10.84
N MET A 361 -21.33 -7.67 -9.52
CA MET A 361 -20.34 -8.27 -8.64
C MET A 361 -20.59 -9.78 -8.45
N PRO A 362 -19.63 -10.66 -8.78
CA PRO A 362 -19.75 -12.09 -8.51
C PRO A 362 -19.38 -12.45 -7.06
N VAL A 363 -18.91 -11.48 -6.28
CA VAL A 363 -18.42 -11.64 -4.91
C VAL A 363 -19.20 -10.72 -3.98
N LYS A 364 -19.35 -11.12 -2.71
CA LYS A 364 -20.00 -10.28 -1.70
C LYS A 364 -19.14 -9.06 -1.39
N PRO A 365 -19.73 -7.86 -1.20
CA PRO A 365 -19.02 -6.69 -0.73
C PRO A 365 -18.25 -6.91 0.56
N ASP A 366 -17.03 -6.37 0.62
CA ASP A 366 -16.22 -6.28 1.82
C ASP A 366 -16.54 -5.00 2.63
N ALA A 367 -15.94 -4.88 3.80
CA ALA A 367 -16.15 -3.74 4.69
C ALA A 367 -15.70 -2.40 4.08
N LYS A 368 -14.66 -2.39 3.26
CA LYS A 368 -14.17 -1.19 2.58
C LYS A 368 -15.19 -0.64 1.58
N LEU A 369 -15.79 -1.51 0.77
CA LEU A 369 -16.85 -1.11 -0.16
C LEU A 369 -18.09 -0.59 0.58
N LEU A 370 -18.54 -1.31 1.61
CA LEU A 370 -19.71 -0.88 2.39
C LEU A 370 -19.46 0.46 3.11
N THR A 371 -18.25 0.70 3.61
CA THR A 371 -17.85 1.99 4.20
C THR A 371 -17.91 3.13 3.18
N ALA A 372 -17.44 2.90 1.93
CA ALA A 372 -17.53 3.88 0.85
C ALA A 372 -18.99 4.21 0.49
N LEU A 373 -19.84 3.18 0.40
CA LEU A 373 -21.26 3.33 0.13
C LEU A 373 -21.98 4.06 1.27
N LEU A 374 -21.75 3.67 2.52
CA LEU A 374 -22.35 4.31 3.71
C LEU A 374 -21.95 5.78 3.83
N SER A 375 -20.68 6.11 3.55
CA SER A 375 -20.19 7.49 3.52
C SER A 375 -20.94 8.33 2.48
N SER A 376 -21.29 7.75 1.34
CA SER A 376 -22.05 8.44 0.29
C SER A 376 -23.53 8.56 0.64
N CYS A 377 -24.13 7.55 1.28
CA CYS A 377 -25.50 7.63 1.79
C CYS A 377 -25.68 8.74 2.82
N TYR A 378 -24.64 8.99 3.65
CA TYR A 378 -24.60 10.12 4.58
C TYR A 378 -24.73 11.46 3.84
N PHE A 379 -23.96 11.69 2.76
CA PHE A 379 -24.05 12.93 1.99
C PHE A 379 -25.37 13.11 1.25
N HIS A 380 -25.92 12.03 0.70
CA HIS A 380 -27.17 12.06 -0.06
C HIS A 380 -28.42 11.85 0.80
N LYS A 381 -28.28 11.76 2.14
CA LYS A 381 -29.36 11.60 3.12
C LYS A 381 -30.32 10.43 2.84
N ASN A 382 -29.80 9.32 2.28
CA ASN A 382 -30.61 8.12 2.03
C ASN A 382 -30.63 7.21 3.26
N VAL A 383 -31.68 7.37 4.07
CA VAL A 383 -31.78 6.76 5.41
C VAL A 383 -31.94 5.25 5.38
N GLU A 384 -32.83 4.74 4.54
CA GLU A 384 -33.12 3.31 4.48
C GLU A 384 -31.89 2.52 4.02
N LEU A 385 -31.17 3.06 3.03
CA LEU A 385 -29.96 2.42 2.55
C LEU A 385 -28.82 2.50 3.59
N ALA A 386 -28.65 3.64 4.26
CA ALA A 386 -27.64 3.80 5.31
C ALA A 386 -27.86 2.80 6.46
N LYS A 387 -29.10 2.59 6.90
CA LYS A 387 -29.45 1.60 7.95
C LYS A 387 -29.10 0.18 7.52
N SER A 388 -29.48 -0.20 6.30
CA SER A 388 -29.21 -1.54 5.74
C SER A 388 -27.71 -1.82 5.59
N VAL A 389 -26.97 -0.91 4.95
CA VAL A 389 -25.51 -1.01 4.75
C VAL A 389 -24.78 -0.99 6.09
N GLY A 390 -25.20 -0.12 7.01
CA GLY A 390 -24.66 -0.01 8.35
C GLY A 390 -24.72 -1.30 9.14
N LYS A 391 -25.91 -1.92 9.19
CA LYS A 391 -26.09 -3.21 9.88
C LYS A 391 -25.13 -4.27 9.32
N ARG A 392 -25.04 -4.38 7.99
CA ARG A 392 -24.16 -5.35 7.33
C ARG A 392 -22.67 -5.08 7.59
N LEU A 393 -22.26 -3.82 7.66
CA LEU A 393 -20.89 -3.43 7.98
C LEU A 393 -20.52 -3.85 9.41
N LEU A 394 -21.41 -3.63 10.39
CA LEU A 394 -21.20 -4.06 11.78
C LEU A 394 -21.19 -5.59 11.96
N GLU A 395 -21.85 -6.33 11.07
CA GLU A 395 -21.80 -7.79 11.02
C GLU A 395 -20.46 -8.29 10.46
N LEU A 396 -19.89 -7.61 9.46
CA LEU A 396 -18.60 -7.98 8.84
C LEU A 396 -17.40 -7.61 9.72
N GLU A 397 -17.39 -6.40 10.29
CA GLU A 397 -16.28 -5.89 11.10
C GLU A 397 -16.78 -5.47 12.49
N PRO A 398 -17.14 -6.44 13.34
CA PRO A 398 -17.76 -6.18 14.63
C PRO A 398 -16.88 -5.47 15.66
N ARG A 399 -15.60 -5.27 15.37
CA ARG A 399 -14.58 -4.66 16.24
C ARG A 399 -13.94 -3.40 15.66
N GLU A 400 -14.28 -3.03 14.42
CA GLU A 400 -13.70 -1.86 13.76
C GLU A 400 -14.45 -0.60 14.21
N ALA A 401 -13.72 0.39 14.73
CA ALA A 401 -14.35 1.56 15.37
C ALA A 401 -14.96 2.54 14.36
N GLY A 402 -14.39 2.64 13.17
CA GLY A 402 -14.81 3.56 12.10
C GLY A 402 -16.25 3.35 11.65
N ALA A 403 -16.69 2.10 11.50
CA ALA A 403 -18.04 1.71 11.12
C ALA A 403 -19.09 2.23 12.11
N TYR A 404 -18.83 2.04 13.41
CA TYR A 404 -19.70 2.56 14.47
C TYR A 404 -19.70 4.10 14.48
N MET A 405 -18.54 4.72 14.32
CA MET A 405 -18.44 6.18 14.28
C MET A 405 -19.20 6.76 13.10
N LEU A 406 -19.10 6.16 11.92
CA LEU A 406 -19.82 6.58 10.71
C LEU A 406 -21.34 6.45 10.89
N LEU A 407 -21.81 5.34 11.47
CA LEU A 407 -23.23 5.15 11.78
C LEU A 407 -23.75 6.10 12.86
N SER A 408 -22.97 6.31 13.93
CA SER A 408 -23.33 7.26 14.98
C SER A 408 -23.42 8.68 14.44
N ASN A 409 -22.51 9.08 13.54
CA ASN A 409 -22.56 10.40 12.91
C ASN A 409 -23.77 10.52 11.98
N PHE A 410 -24.09 9.45 11.23
CA PHE A 410 -25.28 9.39 10.38
C PHE A 410 -26.58 9.57 11.18
N TYR A 411 -26.80 8.77 12.22
CA TYR A 411 -27.99 8.92 13.07
C TYR A 411 -28.06 10.30 13.73
N GLY A 412 -26.91 10.84 14.16
CA GLY A 412 -26.83 12.19 14.72
C GLY A 412 -27.29 13.28 13.74
N GLN A 413 -26.85 13.21 12.48
CA GLN A 413 -27.26 14.16 11.43
C GLN A 413 -28.77 14.11 11.14
N MET A 414 -29.36 12.92 11.25
CA MET A 414 -30.80 12.72 11.05
C MET A 414 -31.64 13.07 12.30
N GLY A 415 -31.00 13.45 13.41
CA GLY A 415 -31.68 13.71 14.68
C GLY A 415 -32.15 12.45 15.42
N ASP A 416 -31.74 11.26 14.99
CA ASP A 416 -32.10 9.98 15.60
C ASP A 416 -31.20 9.69 16.83
N LEU A 417 -31.56 10.31 17.96
CA LEU A 417 -30.82 10.17 19.22
C LEU A 417 -30.83 8.74 19.75
N GLU A 418 -31.88 7.96 19.46
CA GLU A 418 -31.98 6.56 19.89
C GLU A 418 -31.00 5.68 19.12
N GLY A 419 -30.92 5.85 17.79
CA GLY A 419 -29.91 5.20 16.95
C GLY A 419 -28.48 5.52 17.40
N VAL A 420 -28.19 6.79 17.71
CA VAL A 420 -26.89 7.20 18.29
C VAL A 420 -26.61 6.46 19.60
N ALA A 421 -27.59 6.43 20.52
CA ALA A 421 -27.44 5.76 21.80
C ALA A 421 -27.25 4.25 21.65
N GLN A 422 -27.95 3.61 20.71
CA GLN A 422 -27.82 2.18 20.43
C GLN A 422 -26.42 1.83 19.89
N VAL A 423 -25.92 2.59 18.90
CA VAL A 423 -24.58 2.39 18.34
C VAL A 423 -23.51 2.59 19.41
N ARG A 424 -23.63 3.64 20.24
CA ARG A 424 -22.69 3.89 21.35
C ARG A 424 -22.71 2.81 22.42
N ARG A 425 -23.89 2.31 22.81
CA ARG A 425 -24.01 1.16 23.73
C ARG A 425 -23.30 -0.06 23.16
N SER A 426 -23.55 -0.38 21.88
CA SER A 426 -22.89 -1.51 21.22
C SER A 426 -21.36 -1.38 21.16
N MET A 427 -20.82 -0.17 21.00
CA MET A 427 -19.37 0.07 21.11
C MET A 427 -18.84 -0.22 22.51
N MET A 428 -19.53 0.26 23.56
CA MET A 428 -19.15 0.05 24.95
C MET A 428 -19.18 -1.43 25.33
N ASP A 429 -20.25 -2.14 24.99
CA ASP A 429 -20.41 -3.56 25.27
C ASP A 429 -19.30 -4.43 24.64
N ARG A 430 -18.70 -3.94 23.55
CA ARG A 430 -17.62 -4.62 22.82
C ARG A 430 -16.22 -4.10 23.16
N GLY A 431 -16.11 -3.14 24.08
CA GLY A 431 -14.84 -2.53 24.48
C GLY A 431 -14.17 -1.71 23.38
N ILE A 432 -14.92 -1.26 22.37
CA ILE A 432 -14.40 -0.52 21.22
C ILE A 432 -14.15 0.92 21.64
N ARG A 433 -12.91 1.39 21.47
CA ARG A 433 -12.53 2.78 21.74
C ARG A 433 -12.50 3.57 20.44
N LYS A 434 -12.98 4.82 20.52
CA LYS A 434 -12.88 5.78 19.41
C LYS A 434 -11.41 6.11 19.15
N GLU A 435 -10.98 5.97 17.91
CA GLU A 435 -9.67 6.47 17.47
C GLU A 435 -9.65 7.99 17.54
N LYS A 436 -8.58 8.54 18.12
CA LYS A 436 -8.42 9.99 18.22
C LYS A 436 -8.06 10.58 16.86
N ALA A 437 -8.73 11.68 16.50
CA ALA A 437 -8.40 12.43 15.30
C ALA A 437 -7.14 13.25 15.57
N CYS A 438 -6.08 12.97 14.81
CA CYS A 438 -4.81 13.66 14.91
C CYS A 438 -4.39 14.20 13.55
N THR A 439 -3.87 15.43 13.55
CA THR A 439 -3.23 16.03 12.37
C THR A 439 -1.79 16.37 12.71
N TRP A 440 -0.89 16.04 11.79
CA TRP A 440 0.54 16.29 11.92
C TRP A 440 1.00 17.28 10.87
N ILE A 441 1.97 18.12 11.23
CA ILE A 441 2.68 19.04 10.34
C ILE A 441 4.18 18.98 10.64
N GLU A 442 5.01 18.96 9.61
CA GLU A 442 6.47 19.02 9.77
C GLU A 442 6.96 20.44 9.52
N ILE A 443 7.59 21.06 10.52
CA ILE A 443 8.20 22.40 10.45
C ILE A 443 9.62 22.29 11.01
N ASP A 444 10.61 22.85 10.30
CA ASP A 444 12.01 22.83 10.72
C ASP A 444 12.53 21.45 11.15
N ARG A 445 12.13 20.39 10.42
CA ARG A 445 12.47 18.98 10.67
C ARG A 445 11.92 18.42 11.98
N ARG A 446 10.90 19.05 12.55
CA ARG A 446 10.16 18.56 13.72
C ARG A 446 8.73 18.30 13.33
N VAL A 447 8.22 17.14 13.74
CA VAL A 447 6.81 16.79 13.56
C VAL A 447 6.04 17.33 14.76
N HIS A 448 5.05 18.18 14.47
CA HIS A 448 4.10 18.71 15.44
C HIS A 448 2.77 17.99 15.24
N ALA A 449 2.22 17.48 16.33
CA ALA A 449 0.96 16.75 16.36
C ALA A 449 -0.10 17.58 17.06
N PHE A 450 -1.33 17.56 16.55
CA PHE A 450 -2.48 18.22 17.16
C PHE A 450 -3.66 17.26 17.26
N GLU A 451 -4.26 17.20 18.45
CA GLU A 451 -5.61 16.65 18.67
C GLU A 451 -6.66 17.76 18.57
N SER A 452 -7.94 17.39 18.46
CA SER A 452 -9.03 18.39 18.49
C SER A 452 -9.06 19.09 19.85
N GLY A 453 -9.02 20.42 19.85
CA GLY A 453 -9.01 21.26 21.06
C GLY A 453 -7.68 21.24 21.82
N ASP A 454 -6.59 20.79 21.19
CA ASP A 454 -5.29 20.63 21.82
C ASP A 454 -4.70 21.97 22.29
N LYS A 455 -4.27 21.99 23.56
CA LYS A 455 -3.62 23.13 24.22
C LYS A 455 -2.22 22.78 24.75
N SER A 456 -1.71 21.59 24.44
CA SER A 456 -0.41 21.10 24.90
C SER A 456 0.78 21.75 24.20
N HIS A 457 0.58 22.26 22.98
CA HIS A 457 1.64 22.87 22.19
C HIS A 457 2.13 24.19 22.83
N PRO A 458 3.45 24.47 22.91
CA PRO A 458 3.97 25.70 23.52
C PRO A 458 3.43 27.01 22.93
N LEU A 459 3.09 26.99 21.64
CA LEU A 459 2.52 28.13 20.92
C LEU A 459 0.98 28.17 20.90
N HIS A 460 0.28 27.35 21.69
CA HIS A 460 -1.18 27.19 21.59
C HIS A 460 -1.94 28.55 21.66
N ARG A 461 -1.55 29.47 22.55
CA ARG A 461 -2.18 30.79 22.66
C ARG A 461 -2.07 31.60 21.37
N TYR A 462 -0.90 31.60 20.74
CA TYR A 462 -0.68 32.29 19.47
C TYR A 462 -1.47 31.66 18.32
N ILE A 463 -1.51 30.33 18.27
CA ILE A 463 -2.29 29.58 17.27
C ILE A 463 -3.78 29.94 17.39
N HIS A 464 -4.35 29.83 18.59
CA HIS A 464 -5.77 30.14 18.80
C HIS A 464 -6.11 31.59 18.47
N ASN A 465 -5.31 32.55 18.94
CA ASN A 465 -5.51 33.97 18.61
C ASN A 465 -5.44 34.24 17.10
N TYR A 466 -4.50 33.60 16.40
CA TYR A 466 -4.39 33.72 14.94
C TYR A 466 -5.62 33.13 14.25
N LEU A 467 -6.08 31.96 14.68
CA LEU A 467 -7.27 31.32 14.13
C LEU A 467 -8.55 32.13 14.36
N GLU A 468 -8.68 32.81 15.50
CA GLU A 468 -9.79 33.76 15.74
C GLU A 468 -9.78 34.97 14.80
N VAL A 469 -8.61 35.42 14.35
CA VAL A 469 -8.52 36.47 13.33
C VAL A 469 -8.85 35.87 11.95
N LEU A 470 -8.31 34.69 11.66
CA LEU A 470 -8.50 34.00 10.38
C LEU A 470 -9.98 33.64 10.15
N ILE A 471 -10.70 33.18 11.18
CA ILE A 471 -12.12 32.86 11.10
C ILE A 471 -12.97 34.08 10.75
N ARG A 472 -12.64 35.26 11.30
CA ARG A 472 -13.33 36.52 10.95
C ARG A 472 -13.10 36.88 9.48
N LYS A 473 -11.86 36.75 8.99
CA LYS A 473 -11.54 36.94 7.57
C LYS A 473 -12.27 35.92 6.68
N MET A 474 -12.34 34.66 7.10
CA MET A 474 -13.06 33.60 6.40
C MET A 474 -14.56 33.91 6.33
N LYS A 475 -15.21 34.30 7.44
CA LYS A 475 -16.63 34.68 7.46
C LYS A 475 -16.91 35.87 6.53
N ALA A 476 -16.02 36.87 6.49
CA ALA A 476 -16.12 37.98 5.54
C ALA A 476 -15.99 37.54 4.07
N ASN A 477 -15.42 36.36 3.80
CA ASN A 477 -15.29 35.75 2.47
C ASN A 477 -16.32 34.62 2.23
N GLY A 478 -17.41 34.59 3.01
CA GLY A 478 -18.53 33.65 2.81
C GLY A 478 -18.38 32.29 3.49
N TYR A 479 -17.45 32.13 4.43
CA TYR A 479 -17.38 30.93 5.26
C TYR A 479 -18.57 30.84 6.22
N VAL A 480 -19.27 29.72 6.19
CA VAL A 480 -20.31 29.36 7.16
C VAL A 480 -19.87 28.09 7.87
N PRO A 481 -19.65 28.12 9.20
CA PRO A 481 -19.31 26.90 9.96
C PRO A 481 -20.44 25.87 9.86
N ASP A 482 -20.09 24.61 9.55
CA ASP A 482 -21.07 23.53 9.51
C ASP A 482 -21.30 22.95 10.91
N THR A 483 -22.16 23.61 11.70
CA THR A 483 -22.46 23.19 13.08
C THR A 483 -23.21 21.86 13.18
N SER A 484 -23.74 21.34 12.06
CA SER A 484 -24.37 20.02 12.00
C SER A 484 -23.37 18.87 12.27
N LEU A 485 -22.07 19.13 12.11
CA LEU A 485 -21.00 18.16 12.40
C LEU A 485 -20.75 17.97 13.91
N VAL A 486 -21.23 18.90 14.74
CA VAL A 486 -21.07 18.85 16.19
C VAL A 486 -22.31 18.19 16.80
N VAL A 487 -22.19 16.90 17.09
CA VAL A 487 -23.28 16.06 17.63
C VAL A 487 -23.56 16.34 19.11
N GLN A 488 -22.67 17.07 19.80
CA GLN A 488 -22.86 17.46 21.19
C GLN A 488 -24.02 18.47 21.31
N ASN A 489 -24.88 18.25 22.30
CA ASN A 489 -26.00 19.16 22.60
C ASN A 489 -25.48 20.38 23.39
N VAL A 490 -24.81 21.28 22.68
CA VAL A 490 -24.30 22.57 23.17
C VAL A 490 -24.90 23.70 22.32
N ASP A 491 -24.83 24.94 22.81
CA ASP A 491 -25.28 26.10 22.05
C ASP A 491 -24.46 26.32 20.77
N GLU A 492 -25.03 27.03 19.79
CA GLU A 492 -24.41 27.22 18.48
C GLU A 492 -23.05 27.92 18.54
N GLN A 493 -22.84 28.84 19.50
CA GLN A 493 -21.55 29.50 19.67
C GLN A 493 -20.49 28.51 20.13
N THR A 494 -20.81 27.66 21.11
CA THR A 494 -19.92 26.58 21.54
C THR A 494 -19.63 25.60 20.41
N LYS A 495 -20.60 25.27 19.55
CA LYS A 495 -20.36 24.42 18.36
C LYS A 495 -19.35 25.04 17.40
N GLU A 496 -19.46 26.34 17.12
CA GLU A 496 -18.49 27.04 16.27
C GLU A 496 -17.08 27.03 16.88
N GLU A 497 -16.95 27.24 18.19
CA GLU A 497 -15.67 27.17 18.90
C GLU A 497 -15.04 25.77 18.82
N MET A 498 -15.86 24.71 18.92
CA MET A 498 -15.40 23.34 18.74
C MET A 498 -14.88 23.08 17.32
N LEU A 499 -15.57 23.60 16.29
CA LEU A 499 -15.12 23.52 14.90
C LEU A 499 -13.81 24.28 14.68
N LEU A 500 -13.61 25.42 15.35
CA LEU A 500 -12.35 26.17 15.30
C LEU A 500 -11.18 25.34 15.88
N GLY A 501 -11.47 24.56 16.92
CA GLY A 501 -10.51 23.68 17.59
C GLY A 501 -10.16 22.41 16.82
N HIS A 502 -10.66 22.19 15.60
CA HIS A 502 -10.28 21.01 14.82
C HIS A 502 -8.77 20.95 14.56
N SER A 503 -8.21 19.74 14.67
CA SER A 503 -6.76 19.47 14.56
C SER A 503 -6.15 20.03 13.27
N GLU A 504 -6.89 20.01 12.16
CA GLU A 504 -6.44 20.54 10.87
C GLU A 504 -6.21 22.04 10.91
N LYS A 505 -7.15 22.79 11.51
CA LYS A 505 -7.05 24.25 11.63
C LYS A 505 -5.89 24.62 12.55
N LEU A 506 -5.68 23.88 13.65
CA LEU A 506 -4.53 24.07 14.53
C LEU A 506 -3.20 23.85 13.80
N ALA A 507 -3.08 22.76 13.04
CA ALA A 507 -1.88 22.46 12.27
C ALA A 507 -1.61 23.49 11.17
N ILE A 508 -2.64 23.91 10.42
CA ILE A 508 -2.55 24.97 9.41
C ILE A 508 -2.16 26.30 10.06
N GLY A 509 -2.77 26.64 11.21
CA GLY A 509 -2.46 27.84 11.97
C GLY A 509 -0.99 27.90 12.39
N LEU A 510 -0.45 26.80 12.93
CA LEU A 510 0.98 26.70 13.21
C LEU A 510 1.81 26.88 11.93
N GLY A 511 1.44 26.22 10.83
CA GLY A 511 2.12 26.35 9.54
C GLY A 511 2.17 27.79 9.04
N LEU A 512 1.06 28.53 9.14
CA LEU A 512 0.98 29.94 8.72
C LEU A 512 1.86 30.85 9.58
N ILE A 513 1.93 30.61 10.88
CA ILE A 513 2.72 31.40 11.84
C ILE A 513 4.22 31.15 11.67
N CYS A 514 4.62 29.88 11.53
CA CYS A 514 6.02 29.48 11.63
C CYS A 514 6.76 29.39 10.28
N THR A 515 6.05 29.48 9.14
CA THR A 515 6.69 29.40 7.81
C THR A 515 6.62 30.70 7.05
N SER A 516 7.64 30.97 6.22
CA SER A 516 7.75 32.19 5.42
C SER A 516 6.55 32.42 4.50
N PRO A 517 6.14 33.67 4.23
CA PRO A 517 5.08 33.97 3.26
C PRO A 517 5.28 33.24 1.93
N GLY A 518 4.20 32.68 1.38
CA GLY A 518 4.23 31.89 0.14
C GLY A 518 4.76 30.46 0.27
N ALA A 519 5.29 30.05 1.43
CA ALA A 519 5.70 28.66 1.63
C ALA A 519 4.49 27.71 1.61
N ARG A 520 4.66 26.56 0.94
CA ARG A 520 3.67 25.48 0.92
C ARG A 520 3.51 24.92 2.34
N ILE A 521 2.27 24.73 2.78
CA ILE A 521 1.94 24.07 4.04
C ILE A 521 1.44 22.66 3.74
N THR A 522 2.03 21.64 4.36
CA THR A 522 1.60 20.25 4.21
C THR A 522 1.15 19.68 5.55
N ILE A 523 -0.08 19.19 5.62
CA ILE A 523 -0.63 18.52 6.79
C ILE A 523 -1.03 17.08 6.44
N VAL A 524 -0.92 16.18 7.41
CA VAL A 524 -1.34 14.77 7.27
C VAL A 524 -2.30 14.44 8.39
N LYS A 525 -3.47 13.87 8.06
CA LYS A 525 -4.50 13.47 9.01
C LYS A 525 -4.68 11.94 9.00
N ASN A 526 -4.81 11.33 10.17
CA ASN A 526 -5.05 9.88 10.30
C ASN A 526 -6.50 9.46 9.95
N LEU A 527 -7.42 10.42 9.81
CA LEU A 527 -8.81 10.23 9.43
C LEU A 527 -9.15 11.11 8.21
N ARG A 528 -10.33 10.91 7.61
CA ARG A 528 -10.84 11.79 6.56
C ARG A 528 -10.98 13.24 7.09
N VAL A 529 -10.50 14.22 6.32
CA VAL A 529 -10.70 15.64 6.61
C VAL A 529 -12.19 15.95 6.48
N CYS A 530 -12.81 16.60 7.46
CA CYS A 530 -14.25 16.89 7.43
C CYS A 530 -14.61 18.01 6.45
N VAL A 531 -15.90 18.10 6.05
CA VAL A 531 -16.38 19.08 5.06
C VAL A 531 -16.10 20.53 5.47
N ASP A 532 -16.23 20.81 6.75
CA ASP A 532 -15.99 22.13 7.32
C ASP A 532 -14.50 22.52 7.24
N CYS A 533 -13.60 21.62 7.61
CA CYS A 533 -12.15 21.85 7.50
C CYS A 533 -11.70 21.91 6.05
N HIS A 534 -12.28 21.11 5.16
CA HIS A 534 -12.02 21.21 3.73
C HIS A 534 -12.42 22.59 3.18
N SER A 535 -13.63 23.06 3.51
CA SER A 535 -14.15 24.37 3.10
C SER A 535 -13.36 25.54 3.69
N ALA A 536 -12.98 25.44 4.97
CA ALA A 536 -12.11 26.40 5.62
C ALA A 536 -10.74 26.46 4.92
N THR A 537 -10.12 25.31 4.64
CA THR A 537 -8.79 25.25 4.02
C THR A 537 -8.78 25.86 2.61
N MET A 538 -9.84 25.66 1.82
CA MET A 538 -10.02 26.38 0.55
C MET A 538 -9.92 27.89 0.75
N LEU A 539 -10.72 28.46 1.65
CA LEU A 539 -10.72 29.90 1.90
C LEU A 539 -9.40 30.40 2.49
N ILE A 540 -8.76 29.64 3.38
CA ILE A 540 -7.44 29.97 3.93
C ILE A 540 -6.41 30.09 2.79
N SER A 541 -6.39 29.13 1.86
CA SER A 541 -5.45 29.17 0.71
C SER A 541 -5.59 30.46 -0.11
N LYS A 542 -6.83 30.95 -0.28
CA LYS A 542 -7.14 32.20 -0.99
C LYS A 542 -6.75 33.43 -0.18
N ILE A 543 -7.10 33.48 1.10
CA ILE A 543 -6.88 34.64 1.98
C ILE A 543 -5.39 34.87 2.21
N GLU A 544 -4.64 33.80 2.45
CA GLU A 544 -3.22 33.86 2.79
C GLU A 544 -2.31 33.77 1.54
N GLY A 545 -2.88 33.52 0.36
CA GLY A 545 -2.14 33.36 -0.89
C GLY A 545 -1.12 32.22 -0.82
N ARG A 546 -1.48 31.12 -0.14
CA ARG A 546 -0.59 29.97 0.07
C ARG A 546 -1.18 28.69 -0.50
N GLU A 547 -0.29 27.86 -1.02
CA GLU A 547 -0.64 26.49 -1.36
C GLU A 547 -0.65 25.63 -0.10
N ILE A 548 -1.78 24.94 0.14
CA ILE A 548 -1.94 24.03 1.27
C ILE A 548 -2.21 22.63 0.71
N VAL A 549 -1.46 21.64 1.17
CA VAL A 549 -1.64 20.23 0.81
C VAL A 549 -2.09 19.48 2.06
N ALA A 550 -3.30 18.93 2.03
CA ALA A 550 -3.80 18.06 3.10
C ALA A 550 -3.87 16.62 2.61
N ARG A 551 -3.15 15.71 3.27
CA ARG A 551 -3.26 14.26 3.05
C ARG A 551 -4.21 13.68 4.10
N ASP A 552 -5.28 13.04 3.67
CA ASP A 552 -6.08 12.16 4.52
C ASP A 552 -5.71 10.68 4.28
N LEU A 553 -6.51 9.75 4.84
CA LEU A 553 -6.27 8.30 4.71
C LEU A 553 -5.99 7.84 3.27
N ASN A 554 -6.71 8.40 2.28
CA ASN A 554 -6.72 7.85 0.92
C ASN A 554 -6.40 8.89 -0.17
N ARG A 555 -6.38 10.19 0.16
CA ARG A 555 -6.32 11.26 -0.84
C ARG A 555 -5.48 12.45 -0.40
N PHE A 556 -4.89 13.10 -1.39
CA PHE A 556 -4.36 14.45 -1.26
C PHE A 556 -5.37 15.48 -1.78
N HIS A 557 -5.55 16.52 -0.98
CA HIS A 557 -6.29 17.72 -1.34
C HIS A 557 -5.28 18.85 -1.48
N ARG A 558 -5.10 19.35 -2.71
CA ARG A 558 -4.22 20.49 -3.00
C ARG A 558 -5.09 21.73 -3.11
N PHE A 559 -4.99 22.62 -2.14
CA PHE A 559 -5.71 23.87 -2.05
C PHE A 559 -4.83 25.01 -2.55
N LYS A 560 -5.30 25.74 -3.56
CA LYS A 560 -4.61 26.89 -4.12
C LYS A 560 -5.64 27.89 -4.63
N ASP A 561 -5.48 29.16 -4.25
CA ASP A 561 -6.32 30.28 -4.70
C ASP A 561 -7.83 30.06 -4.49
N GLY A 562 -8.20 29.32 -3.44
CA GLY A 562 -9.61 29.02 -3.13
C GLY A 562 -10.17 27.78 -3.80
N VAL A 563 -9.36 27.06 -4.58
CA VAL A 563 -9.78 25.86 -5.30
C VAL A 563 -9.06 24.64 -4.73
N CYS A 564 -9.79 23.53 -4.55
CA CYS A 564 -9.20 22.24 -4.22
C CYS A 564 -9.03 21.39 -5.50
N SER A 565 -7.96 20.60 -5.58
CA SER A 565 -7.74 19.61 -6.66
C SER A 565 -8.86 18.56 -6.77
N CYS A 566 -9.77 18.48 -5.80
CA CYS A 566 -10.94 17.61 -5.90
C CYS A 566 -12.11 18.17 -6.70
N GLY A 567 -12.07 19.45 -7.12
CA GLY A 567 -13.18 20.07 -7.87
C GLY A 567 -14.49 20.10 -7.10
N ASN A 568 -14.44 20.21 -5.76
CA ASN A 568 -15.57 20.09 -4.84
C ASN A 568 -16.25 18.70 -4.81
N HIS A 569 -15.65 17.69 -5.42
CA HIS A 569 -16.04 16.29 -5.27
C HIS A 569 -15.41 15.71 -3.99
N TRP A 570 -15.80 16.30 -2.84
CA TRP A 570 -15.23 16.02 -1.50
C TRP A 570 -15.70 14.71 -0.90
#